data_AF-A0A382FRB9-F1
#
_entry.id   AF-A0A382FRB9-F1
#
_cell.length_a   1.000
_cell.length_b   1.000
_cell.length_c   1.000
_cell.angle_alpha   90.00
_cell.angle_beta   90.00
_cell.angle_gamma   90.00
#
_symmetry.space_group_name_H-M   'P 1'
#
loop_
_entity.id
_entity.type
_entity.pdbx_description
1 polymer ?
#
loop_
_entity_poly.entity_id
_entity_poly.type
_entity_poly.pdbx_seq_one_letter_code
_entity_poly.pdbx_strand_id
1 'polypeptide(L)'
;MDQFLSIRPYQDHEVEDVLESLINNFDVLKALIGLQYPKYFTKIPLFKFYVKQRLKYKVRNIKTINDYQDIFKDLMDKVVDESISNFSVNGISKL
;
A
#
# COMPACT_ATOMS: atom_id res chain seq x y z
N MET A 1 3.39 -27.27 -10.52
CA MET A 1 3.32 -25.82 -10.21
C MET A 1 2.15 -25.64 -9.27
N ASP A 2 2.36 -24.95 -8.15
CA ASP A 2 1.35 -24.81 -7.11
C ASP A 2 0.32 -23.74 -7.51
N GLN A 3 -0.95 -24.15 -7.62
CA GLN A 3 -2.06 -23.36 -8.17
C GLN A 3 -2.39 -22.14 -7.32
N PHE A 4 -2.01 -22.14 -6.04
CA PHE A 4 -2.39 -21.12 -5.08
C PHE A 4 -1.29 -20.07 -4.83
N LEU A 5 -0.15 -20.18 -5.52
CA LEU A 5 0.97 -19.24 -5.36
C LEU A 5 0.59 -17.78 -5.63
N SER A 6 -0.39 -17.53 -6.50
CA SER A 6 -0.83 -16.17 -6.83
C SER A 6 -1.76 -15.52 -5.80
N ILE A 7 -2.40 -16.32 -4.93
CA ILE A 7 -3.39 -15.84 -3.96
C ILE A 7 -2.93 -16.02 -2.51
N ARG A 8 -1.78 -16.66 -2.28
CA ARG A 8 -1.29 -16.84 -0.93
C ARG A 8 -0.92 -15.48 -0.32
N PRO A 9 -1.04 -15.35 1.01
CA PRO A 9 -0.45 -14.22 1.70
C PRO A 9 1.05 -14.14 1.41
N TYR A 10 1.54 -12.90 1.33
CA TYR A 10 2.99 -12.64 1.34
C TYR A 10 3.60 -13.16 2.64
N GLN A 11 4.92 -13.30 2.65
CA GLN A 11 5.72 -13.58 3.85
C GLN A 11 6.64 -12.39 4.13
N ASP A 12 7.10 -12.26 5.38
CA ASP A 12 7.90 -11.09 5.81
C ASP A 12 9.13 -10.85 4.92
N HIS A 13 9.83 -11.91 4.54
CA HIS A 13 11.01 -11.80 3.68
C HIS A 13 10.71 -11.32 2.25
N GLU A 14 9.45 -11.37 1.81
CA GLU A 14 9.03 -10.94 0.48
C GLU A 14 8.59 -9.46 0.46
N VAL A 15 8.33 -8.87 1.63
CA VAL A 15 7.75 -7.53 1.74
C VAL A 15 8.66 -6.47 1.14
N GLU A 16 9.95 -6.52 1.44
CA GLU A 16 10.94 -5.56 0.92
C GLU A 16 11.00 -5.61 -0.60
N ASP A 17 11.11 -6.79 -1.18
CA ASP A 17 11.19 -7.01 -2.63
C ASP A 17 9.91 -6.55 -3.34
N VAL A 18 8.74 -6.87 -2.78
CA VAL A 18 7.44 -6.47 -3.34
C VAL A 18 7.29 -4.95 -3.31
N LEU A 19 7.61 -4.29 -2.18
CA LEU A 19 7.53 -2.84 -2.05
C LEU A 19 8.53 -2.13 -2.99
N GLU A 20 9.75 -2.67 -3.12
CA GLU A 20 10.73 -2.13 -4.06
C GLU A 20 10.26 -2.27 -5.52
N SER A 21 9.70 -3.43 -5.88
CA SER A 21 9.13 -3.68 -7.21
C SER A 21 8.01 -2.68 -7.53
N LEU A 22 7.09 -2.44 -6.58
CA LEU A 22 6.01 -1.46 -6.73
C LEU A 22 6.52 -0.03 -6.90
N ILE A 23 7.54 0.38 -6.14
CA ILE A 23 8.12 1.74 -6.24
C ILE A 23 8.94 1.91 -7.52
N ASN A 24 9.53 0.84 -8.04
CA ASN A 24 10.27 0.88 -9.30
C ASN A 24 9.34 0.82 -10.52
N ASN A 25 8.09 0.39 -10.37
CA ASN A 25 7.11 0.37 -11.44
C ASN A 25 6.62 1.79 -11.80
N PHE A 26 6.80 2.17 -13.06
CA PHE A 26 6.44 3.50 -13.56
C PHE A 26 4.94 3.77 -13.52
N ASP A 27 4.11 2.77 -13.85
CA ASP A 27 2.65 2.93 -13.87
C ASP A 27 2.09 3.06 -12.47
N VAL A 28 2.65 2.33 -11.49
CA VAL A 28 2.30 2.45 -10.08
C VAL A 28 2.65 3.85 -9.56
N LEU A 29 3.86 4.35 -9.82
CA LEU A 29 4.25 5.71 -9.46
C LEU A 29 3.34 6.76 -10.12
N LYS A 30 3.01 6.59 -11.41
CA LYS A 30 2.11 7.50 -12.12
C LYS A 30 0.70 7.50 -11.53
N ALA A 31 0.16 6.34 -11.19
CA ALA A 31 -1.15 6.18 -10.58
C ALA A 31 -1.19 6.80 -9.17
N LEU A 32 -0.21 6.49 -8.32
CA LEU A 32 -0.07 7.08 -6.98
C LEU A 32 0.03 8.61 -7.04
N ILE A 33 0.81 9.13 -7.98
CA ILE A 33 0.91 10.58 -8.17
C ILE A 33 -0.44 11.19 -8.56
N GLY A 34 -1.17 10.54 -9.46
CA GLY A 34 -2.50 11.00 -9.89
C GLY A 34 -3.58 10.91 -8.80
N LEU A 35 -3.45 9.96 -7.87
CA LEU A 35 -4.39 9.76 -6.76
C LEU A 35 -4.12 10.74 -5.61
N GLN A 36 -2.85 10.94 -5.24
CA GLN A 36 -2.48 11.68 -4.04
C GLN A 36 -2.20 13.17 -4.29
N TYR A 37 -1.85 13.56 -5.52
CA TYR A 37 -1.44 14.92 -5.84
C TYR A 37 -2.34 15.57 -6.91
N PRO A 38 -2.66 16.87 -6.75
CA PRO A 38 -3.36 17.63 -7.79
C PRO A 38 -2.60 17.64 -9.11
N LYS A 39 -3.34 17.72 -10.23
CA LYS A 39 -2.79 17.70 -11.61
C LYS A 39 -1.73 18.76 -11.91
N TYR A 40 -1.61 19.82 -11.11
CA TYR A 40 -0.60 20.86 -11.32
C TYR A 40 0.80 20.45 -10.83
N PHE A 41 0.88 19.58 -9.81
CA PHE A 41 2.17 19.08 -9.30
C PHE A 41 2.88 18.17 -10.31
N THR A 42 2.14 17.51 -11.20
CA THR A 42 2.71 16.65 -12.24
C THR A 42 3.50 17.43 -13.31
N LYS A 43 3.32 18.76 -13.39
CA LYS A 43 4.05 19.65 -14.30
C LYS A 43 5.43 20.04 -13.76
N ILE A 44 5.71 19.81 -12.48
CA ILE A 44 6.99 20.16 -11.87
C ILE A 44 8.06 19.17 -12.36
N PRO A 45 9.18 19.65 -12.94
CA PRO A 45 10.26 18.76 -13.36
C PRO A 45 10.81 18.00 -12.15
N LEU A 46 11.19 16.74 -12.32
CA LEU A 46 11.73 15.87 -11.27
C LEU A 46 10.77 15.55 -10.10
N PHE A 47 9.51 16.01 -10.12
CA PHE A 47 8.54 15.70 -9.07
C PHE A 47 8.36 14.19 -8.88
N LYS A 48 8.30 13.44 -9.98
CA LYS A 48 8.24 11.97 -9.96
C LYS A 48 9.44 11.34 -9.24
N PHE A 49 10.64 11.90 -9.45
CA PHE A 49 11.86 11.42 -8.79
C PHE A 49 11.80 11.69 -7.29
N TYR A 50 11.33 12.88 -6.88
CA TYR A 50 11.16 13.21 -5.47
C TYR A 50 10.14 12.29 -4.78
N VAL A 51 8.99 12.04 -5.41
CA VAL A 51 7.98 11.10 -4.89
C VAL A 51 8.55 9.70 -4.77
N LYS A 52 9.26 9.20 -5.79
CA LYS A 52 9.95 7.91 -5.74
C LYS A 52 10.93 7.84 -4.57
N GLN A 53 11.76 8.86 -4.39
CA GLN A 53 12.77 8.87 -3.32
C GLN A 53 12.12 8.91 -1.93
N ARG A 54 11.04 9.69 -1.77
CA ARG A 54 10.25 9.74 -0.54
C ARG A 54 9.61 8.40 -0.22
N LEU A 55 9.05 7.71 -1.23
CA LEU A 55 8.47 6.38 -1.07
C LEU A 55 9.55 5.36 -0.66
N LYS A 56 10.71 5.36 -1.34
CA LYS A 56 11.86 4.52 -0.97
C LYS A 56 12.26 4.73 0.49
N TYR A 57 12.33 5.98 0.94
CA TYR A 57 12.67 6.28 2.33
C TYR A 57 11.62 5.76 3.33
N LYS A 58 10.33 5.88 3.01
CA LYS A 58 9.24 5.38 3.85
C LYS A 58 9.24 3.86 3.98
N VAL A 59 9.39 3.14 2.86
CA VAL A 59 9.32 1.66 2.88
C VAL A 59 10.56 1.01 3.48
N ARG A 60 11.70 1.72 3.55
CA ARG A 60 12.94 1.17 4.11
C ARG A 60 12.81 0.71 5.57
N ASN A 61 11.84 1.24 6.31
CA ASN A 61 11.59 0.86 7.68
C ASN A 61 10.54 -0.26 7.82
N ILE A 62 9.91 -0.69 6.72
CA ILE A 62 8.89 -1.75 6.70
C ILE A 62 9.62 -3.05 6.36
N LYS A 63 9.75 -3.95 7.34
CA LYS A 63 10.48 -5.22 7.17
C LYS A 63 9.59 -6.44 7.30
N THR A 64 8.42 -6.28 7.90
CA THR A 64 7.47 -7.36 8.14
C THR A 64 6.10 -6.98 7.60
N ILE A 65 5.25 -7.98 7.44
CA ILE A 65 3.85 -7.78 7.09
C ILE A 65 3.14 -6.99 8.19
N ASN A 66 3.50 -7.21 9.44
CA ASN A 66 2.94 -6.47 10.57
C ASN A 66 3.25 -4.98 10.46
N ASP A 67 4.49 -4.60 10.11
CA ASP A 67 4.86 -3.19 9.91
C ASP A 67 4.02 -2.53 8.81
N TYR A 68 3.76 -3.27 7.71
CA TYR A 68 2.88 -2.80 6.64
C TYR A 68 1.43 -2.69 7.12
N GLN A 69 0.93 -3.69 7.83
CA GLN A 69 -0.44 -3.75 8.32
C GLN A 69 -0.73 -2.64 9.35
N ASP A 70 0.23 -2.26 10.17
CA ASP A 70 0.06 -1.17 11.14
C ASP A 70 -0.14 0.18 10.44
N ILE A 71 0.53 0.42 9.31
CA ILE A 71 0.28 1.60 8.47
C ILE A 71 -1.07 1.48 7.74
N PHE A 72 -1.43 0.27 7.34
CA PHE A 72 -2.65 0.01 6.60
C PHE A 72 -3.92 0.09 7.45
N LYS A 73 -3.84 -0.20 8.76
CA LYS A 73 -4.96 -0.07 9.70
C LYS A 73 -5.58 1.31 9.67
N ASP A 74 -4.77 2.36 9.80
CA ASP A 74 -5.25 3.75 9.76
C ASP A 74 -6.02 4.08 8.47
N LEU A 75 -5.64 3.47 7.35
CA LEU A 75 -6.35 3.62 6.09
C LEU A 75 -7.67 2.85 6.10
N MET A 76 -7.66 1.60 6.59
CA MET A 76 -8.87 0.79 6.67
C MET A 76 -9.89 1.35 7.65
N ASP A 77 -9.46 1.91 8.78
CA ASP A 77 -10.35 2.58 9.73
C ASP A 77 -11.09 3.74 9.05
N LYS A 78 -10.38 4.56 8.28
CA LYS A 78 -11.04 5.62 7.48
C LYS A 78 -11.99 5.08 6.43
N VAL A 79 -11.64 4.00 5.74
CA VAL A 79 -12.53 3.39 4.75
C VAL A 79 -13.80 2.86 5.43
N VAL A 80 -13.67 2.25 6.60
CA VAL A 80 -14.82 1.80 7.40
C VAL A 80 -15.68 3.00 7.78
N ASP A 81 -15.08 4.07 8.31
CA ASP A 81 -15.80 5.25 8.78
C ASP A 81 -16.47 6.05 7.66
N GLU A 82 -15.79 6.23 6.52
CA GLU A 82 -16.23 7.14 5.46
C GLU A 82 -17.02 6.43 4.34
N SER A 83 -16.75 5.14 4.10
CA SER A 83 -17.30 4.42 2.94
C SER A 83 -18.26 3.29 3.29
N ILE A 84 -18.32 2.84 4.55
CA ILE A 84 -19.21 1.76 4.98
C ILE A 84 -20.36 2.33 5.80
N SER A 85 -21.58 2.21 5.28
CA SER A 85 -22.79 2.73 5.95
C SER A 85 -23.28 1.83 7.08
N ASN A 86 -23.12 0.51 6.96
CA ASN A 86 -23.49 -0.47 7.97
C ASN A 86 -22.41 -1.56 8.05
N PHE A 87 -21.71 -1.65 9.18
CA PHE A 87 -20.75 -2.72 9.47
C PHE A 87 -21.34 -3.65 10.54
N SER A 88 -21.48 -4.94 10.24
CA SER A 88 -22.01 -5.95 11.15
C SER A 88 -21.09 -7.16 11.20
N VAL A 89 -20.68 -7.55 12.41
CA VAL A 89 -19.84 -8.73 12.64
C VAL A 89 -20.70 -9.85 13.23
N ASN A 90 -20.80 -10.97 12.52
CA ASN A 90 -21.54 -12.15 12.97
C ASN A 90 -20.58 -13.33 13.15
N GLY A 91 -20.68 -14.05 14.26
CA GLY A 91 -19.98 -15.33 14.46
C GLY A 91 -18.64 -15.30 15.22
N ILE A 92 -18.08 -14.11 15.51
CA ILE A 92 -16.83 -13.99 16.30
C ILE A 92 -17.09 -14.14 17.82
N SER A 93 -18.33 -13.96 18.27
CA SER A 93 -18.74 -14.11 19.67
C SER A 93 -18.71 -15.55 20.21
N LYS A 94 -18.34 -16.53 19.40
CA LYS A 94 -18.27 -17.97 19.76
C LYS A 94 -16.85 -18.55 19.70
N LEU A 95 -15.82 -17.72 19.57
CA LEU A 95 -14.42 -18.14 19.65
C LEU A 95 -13.91 -18.03 21.09
#